data_AF-A0A5J4QRC1-F1
#
_entry.id   AF-A0A5J4QRC1-F1
#
_cell.length_a   1.000
_cell.length_b   1.000
_cell.length_c   1.000
_cell.angle_alpha   90.00
_cell.angle_beta   90.00
_cell.angle_gamma   90.00
#
_symmetry.space_group_name_H-M   'P 1'
#
loop_
_entity.id
_entity.type
_entity.pdbx_description
1 polymer ?
#
loop_
_entity_poly.entity_id
_entity_poly.type
_entity_poly.pdbx_seq_one_letter_code
_entity_poly.pdbx_strand_id
1 'polypeptide(L)'
;MNSRNIPDLSFYRLSLMGFLRESHPHLLADHKFIAARTEAALDVYAQAVRNGNNPLEAEEQADSILFEGLHFSKHDTIKNIFWNEFSKEIPEDDAHI
;
A
#
# COMPACT_ATOMS: atom_id res chain seq x y z
N MET A 1 18.71 -2.69 -27.51
CA MET A 1 18.72 -1.91 -26.26
C MET A 1 17.45 -2.28 -25.51
N ASN A 2 17.56 -3.18 -24.52
CA ASN A 2 16.38 -3.62 -23.76
C ASN A 2 16.07 -2.55 -22.72
N SER A 3 15.02 -1.77 -22.96
CA SER A 3 14.42 -0.89 -21.96
C SER A 3 13.89 -1.77 -20.83
N ARG A 4 14.69 -2.02 -19.78
CA ARG A 4 14.18 -2.53 -18.51
C ARG A 4 13.15 -1.51 -18.06
N ASN A 5 11.88 -1.90 -18.02
CA ASN A 5 10.76 -1.01 -17.77
C ASN A 5 10.77 -0.66 -16.28
N ILE A 6 11.45 0.43 -15.93
CA ILE A 6 11.50 0.94 -14.56
C ILE A 6 10.09 1.48 -14.25
N PRO A 7 9.42 1.02 -13.18
CA PRO A 7 8.14 1.56 -12.75
C PRO A 7 8.26 3.07 -12.54
N ASP A 8 7.24 3.81 -12.93
CA ASP A 8 7.19 5.24 -12.63
C ASP A 8 6.70 5.47 -11.20
N LEU A 9 7.03 6.62 -10.61
CA LEU A 9 6.55 7.05 -9.31
C LEU A 9 5.01 6.99 -9.22
N SER A 10 4.34 7.28 -10.33
CA SER A 10 2.89 7.21 -10.47
C SER A 10 2.32 5.82 -10.17
N PHE A 11 3.03 4.76 -10.54
CA PHE A 11 2.64 3.37 -10.27
C PHE A 11 2.59 3.11 -8.77
N TYR A 12 3.72 3.34 -8.07
CA TYR A 12 3.80 3.13 -6.63
C TYR A 12 2.82 4.01 -5.86
N ARG A 13 2.60 5.25 -6.31
CA ARG A 13 1.62 6.14 -5.72
C ARG A 13 0.20 5.61 -5.84
N LEU A 14 -0.19 5.13 -7.02
CA LEU A 14 -1.51 4.56 -7.23
C LEU A 14 -1.72 3.32 -6.35
N SER A 15 -0.75 2.41 -6.32
CA SER A 15 -0.78 1.19 -5.51
C SER A 15 -0.92 1.51 -4.02
N LEU A 16 -0.09 2.40 -3.49
CA LEU A 16 -0.14 2.80 -2.08
C LEU A 16 -1.46 3.50 -1.74
N MET A 17 -1.92 4.45 -2.56
CA MET A 17 -3.18 5.15 -2.29
C MET A 17 -4.40 4.22 -2.35
N GLY A 18 -4.40 3.22 -3.26
CA GLY A 18 -5.44 2.20 -3.30
C GLY A 18 -5.50 1.41 -1.99
N PHE A 19 -4.34 0.91 -1.55
CA PHE A 19 -4.23 0.16 -0.29
C PHE A 19 -4.61 1.01 0.94
N LEU A 20 -4.13 2.25 1.03
CA LEU A 20 -4.47 3.14 2.14
C LEU A 20 -5.96 3.46 2.19
N ARG A 21 -6.64 3.58 1.04
CA ARG A 21 -8.09 3.84 1.01
C ARG A 21 -8.89 2.71 1.64
N GLU A 22 -8.47 1.47 1.43
CA GLU A 22 -9.18 0.30 1.94
C GLU A 22 -8.87 0.06 3.41
N SER A 23 -7.59 0.12 3.78
CA SER A 23 -7.09 -0.33 5.07
C SER A 23 -6.66 0.79 6.01
N HIS A 24 -6.24 1.96 5.53
CA HIS A 24 -5.68 3.02 6.37
C HIS A 24 -6.17 4.42 5.95
N PRO A 25 -7.48 4.67 5.94
CA PRO A 25 -8.04 5.89 5.34
C PRO A 25 -7.52 7.18 6.00
N HIS A 26 -7.13 7.12 7.28
CA HIS A 26 -6.52 8.22 8.02
C HIS A 26 -5.16 8.68 7.45
N LEU A 27 -4.43 7.82 6.72
CA LEU A 27 -3.15 8.17 6.10
C LEU A 27 -3.29 8.76 4.69
N LEU A 28 -4.48 8.70 4.08
CA LEU A 28 -4.70 9.22 2.72
C LEU A 28 -4.44 10.73 2.58
N ALA A 29 -4.68 11.48 3.65
CA ALA A 29 -4.43 12.92 3.70
C ALA A 29 -2.95 13.27 3.95
N ASP A 30 -2.12 12.30 4.36
CA ASP A 30 -0.70 12.52 4.58
C ASP A 30 0.08 12.41 3.27
N HIS A 31 0.05 13.50 2.50
CA HIS A 31 0.77 13.58 1.23
C HIS A 31 2.29 13.46 1.38
N LYS A 32 2.86 13.83 2.54
CA LYS A 32 4.30 13.71 2.79
C LYS A 32 4.67 12.24 3.00
N PHE A 33 3.88 11.53 3.80
CA PHE A 33 4.01 10.08 3.97
C PHE A 33 3.95 9.36 2.63
N ILE A 34 2.92 9.64 1.82
CA ILE A 34 2.74 9.01 0.51
C ILE A 34 3.93 9.28 -0.40
N ALA A 35 4.35 10.54 -0.53
CA ALA A 35 5.49 10.91 -1.40
C ALA A 35 6.77 10.20 -0.96
N ALA A 36 7.14 10.32 0.31
CA ALA A 36 8.35 9.70 0.86
C ALA A 36 8.35 8.18 0.66
N ARG A 37 7.19 7.54 0.87
CA ARG A 37 7.05 6.08 0.72
C ARG A 37 7.20 5.63 -0.74
N THR A 38 6.60 6.36 -1.67
CA THR A 38 6.68 6.05 -3.10
C THR A 38 8.07 6.30 -3.68
N GLU A 39 8.76 7.35 -3.23
CA GLU A 39 10.14 7.64 -3.62
C GLU A 39 11.08 6.55 -3.11
N ALA A 40 10.95 6.14 -1.84
CA ALA A 40 11.75 5.07 -1.27
C ALA A 40 11.57 3.73 -2.00
N ALA A 41 10.33 3.35 -2.34
CA ALA A 41 10.05 2.13 -3.09
C ALA A 41 10.69 2.18 -4.49
N LEU A 42 10.58 3.31 -5.19
CA LEU A 42 11.19 3.50 -6.51
C LEU A 42 12.72 3.42 -6.45
N ASP A 43 13.34 4.03 -5.45
CA ASP A 43 14.79 3.98 -5.23
C ASP A 43 15.28 2.55 -4.97
N VAL A 44 14.54 1.78 -4.17
CA VAL A 44 14.83 0.37 -3.91
C VAL A 44 14.72 -0.47 -5.17
N TYR A 45 13.66 -0.29 -5.96
CA TYR A 45 13.53 -0.96 -7.26
C TYR A 45 14.72 -0.65 -8.17
N ALA A 46 15.05 0.63 -8.32
CA ALA A 46 16.14 1.07 -9.16
C ALA A 46 17.49 0.51 -8.69
N GLN A 47 17.70 0.41 -7.37
CA GLN A 47 18.90 -0.19 -6.80
C GLN A 47 18.96 -1.70 -7.03
N ALA A 48 17.85 -2.42 -6.87
CA ALA A 48 17.78 -3.86 -7.14
C ALA A 48 18.09 -4.17 -8.62
N VAL A 49 17.55 -3.39 -9.55
CA VAL A 49 17.87 -3.52 -10.98
C VAL A 49 19.34 -3.22 -11.26
N ARG A 50 19.93 -2.20 -10.61
CA ARG A 50 21.38 -1.92 -10.71
C ARG A 50 22.23 -3.07 -10.18
N ASN A 51 21.75 -3.78 -9.16
CA ASN A 51 22.43 -4.93 -8.56
C ASN A 51 22.28 -6.21 -9.39
N GLY A 52 21.50 -6.19 -10.47
CA GLY A 52 21.32 -7.33 -11.37
C GLY A 52 20.14 -8.24 -11.05
N ASN A 53 19.29 -7.85 -10.10
CA ASN A 53 18.06 -8.59 -9.79
C ASN A 53 17.12 -8.58 -10.98
N ASN A 54 16.28 -9.62 -11.07
CA ASN A 54 15.23 -9.65 -12.07
C ASN A 54 14.07 -8.70 -11.68
N PRO A 55 13.17 -8.32 -12.62
CA PRO A 55 12.10 -7.37 -12.33
C PRO A 55 11.18 -7.78 -11.17
N LEU A 56 10.90 -9.08 -11.02
CA LEU A 56 10.04 -9.60 -9.95
C LEU A 56 10.71 -9.43 -8.58
N GLU A 57 11.97 -9.83 -8.45
CA GLU A 57 12.74 -9.63 -7.20
C GLU A 57 12.90 -8.15 -6.83
N ALA A 58 13.06 -7.28 -7.82
CA ALA A 58 13.12 -5.84 -7.60
C ALA A 58 11.77 -5.26 -7.14
N GLU A 59 10.67 -5.76 -7.68
CA GLU A 59 9.31 -5.39 -7.28
C GLU A 59 9.00 -5.86 -5.86
N GLU A 60 9.32 -7.11 -5.51
CA GLU A 60 9.13 -7.64 -4.14
C GLU A 60 9.86 -6.80 -3.08
N GLN A 61 11.08 -6.35 -3.38
CA GLN A 61 11.83 -5.47 -2.47
C GLN A 61 11.20 -4.08 -2.37
N ALA A 62 10.76 -3.51 -3.50
CA ALA A 62 10.09 -2.21 -3.51
C ALA A 62 8.77 -2.26 -2.73
N ASP A 63 7.97 -3.31 -2.90
CA ASP A 63 6.70 -3.51 -2.20
C ASP A 63 6.90 -3.72 -0.70
N SER A 64 7.97 -4.41 -0.31
CA SER A 64 8.34 -4.54 1.11
C SER A 64 8.52 -3.16 1.76
N ILE A 65 9.17 -2.22 1.07
CA ILE A 65 9.31 -0.84 1.54
C ILE A 65 8.00 -0.07 1.44
N LEU A 66 7.28 -0.21 0.32
CA LEU A 66 6.03 0.51 0.05
C LEU A 66 4.98 0.26 1.14
N PHE A 67 4.89 -0.98 1.64
CA PHE A 67 3.89 -1.41 2.62
C PHE A 67 4.46 -1.64 4.03
N GLU A 68 5.74 -1.32 4.26
CA GLU A 68 6.39 -1.54 5.56
C GLU A 68 5.60 -0.89 6.72
N GLY A 69 5.27 -1.70 7.71
CA GLY A 69 4.52 -1.28 8.90
C GLY A 69 3.01 -1.10 8.68
N LEU A 70 2.49 -1.38 7.48
CA LEU A 70 1.07 -1.21 7.16
C LEU A 70 0.28 -2.53 7.09
N HIS A 71 0.92 -3.68 7.34
CA HIS A 71 0.25 -4.99 7.27
C HIS A 71 -0.90 -5.15 8.27
N PHE A 72 -0.77 -4.54 9.45
CA PHE A 72 -1.84 -4.54 10.44
C PHE A 72 -2.65 -3.25 10.36
N SER A 73 -3.94 -3.37 10.08
CA SER A 73 -4.87 -2.25 10.11
C SER A 73 -5.83 -2.34 11.30
N LYS A 74 -5.81 -1.30 12.14
CA LYS A 74 -6.82 -1.10 13.19
C LYS A 74 -8.21 -0.88 12.59
N HIS A 75 -8.28 -0.16 11.48
CA HIS A 75 -9.52 0.10 10.77
C HIS A 75 -10.15 -1.20 10.28
N ASP A 76 -9.39 -2.07 9.61
CA ASP A 76 -9.87 -3.38 9.17
C ASP A 76 -10.23 -4.29 10.33
N THR A 77 -9.48 -4.23 11.43
CA THR A 77 -9.80 -4.99 12.64
C THR A 77 -11.15 -4.59 13.22
N ILE A 78 -11.42 -3.29 13.36
CA ILE A 78 -12.68 -2.77 13.91
C ILE A 78 -13.83 -3.11 12.97
N LYS A 79 -13.66 -2.86 11.68
CA LYS A 79 -14.56 -3.25 10.59
C LYS A 79 -14.96 -4.73 10.71
N ASN A 80 -13.97 -5.63 10.76
CA ASN A 80 -14.22 -7.06 10.90
C ASN A 80 -14.96 -7.44 12.18
N ILE A 81 -14.62 -6.83 13.32
CA ILE A 81 -15.34 -7.06 14.58
C ILE A 81 -16.79 -6.62 14.45
N PHE A 82 -17.03 -5.45 13.86
CA PHE A 82 -18.35 -4.91 13.68
C PHE A 82 -19.26 -5.84 12.86
N TRP A 83 -18.77 -6.30 11.69
CA TRP A 83 -19.56 -7.18 10.82
C TRP A 83 -19.71 -8.60 11.36
N ASN A 84 -18.71 -9.14 12.06
CA ASN A 84 -18.79 -10.52 12.54
C ASN A 84 -19.52 -10.64 13.88
N GLU A 85 -19.31 -9.71 14.81
CA GLU A 85 -19.82 -9.81 16.18
C GLU A 85 -21.11 -9.00 16.41
N PHE A 86 -21.35 -7.93 15.62
CA PHE A 86 -22.48 -7.01 15.81
C PHE A 86 -23.46 -6.96 14.64
N SER A 87 -23.40 -7.92 13.71
CA SER A 87 -24.27 -7.96 12.51
C SER A 87 -25.76 -8.04 12.80
N LYS A 88 -26.18 -8.45 14.01
CA LYS A 88 -27.60 -8.52 14.40
C LYS A 88 -28.09 -7.21 15.00
N GLU A 89 -27.19 -6.43 15.57
CA GLU A 89 -27.46 -5.19 16.29
C GLU A 89 -27.37 -3.98 15.36
N ILE A 90 -26.53 -4.04 14.32
CA ILE A 90 -26.33 -2.94 13.38
C ILE A 90 -26.42 -3.48 11.94
N PRO A 91 -27.51 -3.17 11.22
CA PRO A 91 -27.65 -3.53 9.81
C PRO A 91 -26.53 -2.93 8.97
N GLU A 92 -26.08 -3.67 7.96
CA GLU A 92 -24.96 -3.29 7.09
C GLU A 92 -25.16 -1.93 6.40
N ASP A 93 -26.41 -1.58 6.08
CA ASP A 93 -26.79 -0.30 5.45
C ASP A 93 -26.64 0.92 6.38
N ASP A 94 -26.67 0.74 7.70
CA ASP A 94 -26.51 1.81 8.69
C ASP A 94 -25.04 1.97 9.15
N ALA A 95 -24.15 1.08 8.73
CA ALA A 95 -22.76 1.02 9.14
C ALA A 95 -21.86 1.86 8.22
N HIS A 96 -21.88 3.18 8.37
CA HIS A 96 -20.89 4.05 7.72
C HIS A 96 -19.57 4.06 8.52
N ILE A 97 -18.71 3.08 8.28
CA ILE A 97 -17.36 2.96 8.88
C ILE A 97 -16.29 3.10 7.81
#